data_AF-A0A8E0S2K4-F1
#
_entry.id   AF-A0A8E0S2K4-F1
#
_cell.length_a   1.000
_cell.length_b   1.000
_cell.length_c   1.000
_cell.angle_alpha   90.00
_cell.angle_beta   90.00
_cell.angle_gamma   90.00
#
_symmetry.space_group_name_H-M   'P 1'
#
loop_
_entity.id
_entity.type
_entity.pdbx_description
1 polymer ?
#
loop_
_entity_poly.entity_id
_entity_poly.type
_entity_poly.pdbx_seq_one_letter_code
_entity_poly.pdbx_strand_id
1 'polypeptide(L)'
;MSRILFGTVILQVLLLCSIEGLILPGYSKPRPVTKAEQAEFYSVIATKFRKSGINLYGRRLVYIEVATRFYMGTYYRFKMMSWRRRCWYIVVFKSLPRPRPVYTAQTPVSTKC
;
A
#
# COMPACT_ATOMS: atom_id res chain seq x y z
N MET A 1 -44.66 2.81 -30.48
CA MET A 1 -43.50 3.67 -30.15
C MET A 1 -43.15 3.55 -28.65
N SER A 2 -42.72 2.36 -28.18
CA SER A 2 -42.45 2.12 -26.74
C SER A 2 -41.32 1.12 -26.49
N ARG A 3 -40.45 0.87 -27.48
CA ARG A 3 -39.34 -0.10 -27.36
C ARG A 3 -37.95 0.54 -27.25
N ILE A 4 -37.81 1.81 -27.60
CA ILE A 4 -36.51 2.51 -27.60
C ILE A 4 -36.17 3.02 -26.18
N LEU A 5 -37.18 3.31 -25.36
CA LEU A 5 -36.99 3.83 -24.00
C LEU A 5 -36.45 2.80 -23.00
N PHE A 6 -36.72 1.50 -23.19
CA PHE A 6 -36.18 0.46 -22.31
C PHE A 6 -34.67 0.22 -22.51
N GLY A 7 -34.19 0.34 -23.75
CA GLY A 7 -32.76 0.17 -24.06
C GLY A 7 -31.90 1.29 -23.48
N THR A 8 -32.39 2.53 -23.50
CA THR A 8 -31.67 3.68 -22.93
C THR A 8 -31.62 3.64 -21.40
N VAL A 9 -32.67 3.14 -20.74
CA VAL A 9 -32.69 2.97 -19.28
C VAL A 9 -31.72 1.88 -18.84
N ILE A 10 -31.64 0.75 -19.55
CA ILE A 10 -30.66 -0.32 -19.24
C ILE A 10 -29.22 0.19 -19.46
N LEU A 11 -28.98 0.98 -20.50
CA LEU A 11 -27.65 1.56 -20.76
C LEU A 11 -27.25 2.58 -19.68
N GLN A 12 -28.19 3.40 -19.21
CA GLN A 12 -27.94 4.34 -18.10
C GLN A 12 -27.71 3.63 -16.76
N VAL A 13 -28.43 2.54 -16.48
CA VAL A 13 -28.24 1.73 -15.26
C VAL A 13 -26.87 1.02 -15.27
N LEU A 14 -26.41 0.51 -16.42
CA LEU A 14 -25.07 -0.11 -16.53
C LEU A 14 -23.94 0.92 -16.38
N LEU A 15 -24.12 2.15 -16.89
CA LEU A 15 -23.16 3.25 -16.71
C LEU A 15 -23.12 3.77 -15.27
N LEU A 16 -24.26 3.81 -14.57
CA LEU A 16 -24.32 4.18 -13.15
C LEU A 16 -23.76 3.07 -12.24
N CYS A 17 -23.97 1.79 -12.56
CA CYS A 17 -23.38 0.67 -11.81
C CYS A 17 -21.86 0.54 -12.00
N SER A 18 -21.28 1.07 -13.08
CA SER A 18 -19.82 1.13 -13.23
C SER A 18 -19.14 2.16 -12.31
N ILE A 19 -19.90 3.10 -11.73
CA ILE A 19 -19.34 4.17 -10.90
C ILE A 19 -19.49 3.87 -9.40
N GLU A 20 -20.41 2.98 -9.00
CA GLU A 20 -20.69 2.67 -7.58
C GLU A 20 -20.24 1.27 -7.10
N GLY A 21 -19.45 0.53 -7.89
CA GLY A 21 -19.23 -0.91 -7.65
C GLY A 21 -17.86 -1.36 -7.10
N LEU A 22 -16.88 -0.48 -6.94
CA LEU A 22 -15.63 -0.81 -6.25
C LEU A 22 -15.30 0.32 -5.28
N ILE A 23 -15.83 0.21 -4.07
CA ILE A 23 -15.14 0.77 -2.90
C ILE A 23 -13.77 0.07 -2.90
N LEU A 24 -12.79 0.63 -3.62
CA LEU A 24 -11.38 0.36 -3.40
C LEU A 24 -11.18 0.72 -1.94
N PRO A 25 -10.99 -0.24 -1.01
CA PRO A 25 -10.81 0.14 0.37
C PRO A 25 -9.59 1.06 0.39
N GLY A 26 -9.81 2.30 0.81
CA GLY A 26 -8.73 3.19 1.16
C GLY A 26 -7.82 2.50 2.18
N TYR A 27 -6.63 3.04 2.37
CA TYR A 27 -5.78 2.54 3.45
C TYR A 27 -6.56 2.54 4.78
N SER A 28 -6.37 1.50 5.57
CA SER A 28 -6.84 1.44 6.95
C SER A 28 -6.34 2.66 7.73
N LYS A 29 -6.96 2.95 8.88
CA LYS A 29 -6.36 3.91 9.83
C LYS A 29 -4.93 3.44 10.17
N PRO A 30 -3.95 4.36 10.25
CA PRO A 30 -2.59 4.01 10.67
C PRO A 30 -2.61 3.39 12.06
N ARG A 31 -1.81 2.35 12.24
CA ARG A 31 -1.64 1.66 13.52
C ARG A 31 -0.16 1.38 13.77
N PRO A 32 0.26 1.12 15.03
CA PRO A 32 1.62 0.71 15.32
C PRO A 32 2.02 -0.54 14.53
N VAL A 33 3.30 -0.59 14.13
CA VAL A 33 3.87 -1.74 13.42
C VAL A 33 4.18 -2.84 14.42
N THR A 34 3.71 -4.06 14.14
CA THR A 34 3.98 -5.21 15.00
C THR A 34 5.41 -5.74 14.80
N LYS A 35 5.97 -6.44 15.80
CA LYS A 35 7.29 -7.09 15.67
C LYS A 35 7.34 -8.10 14.52
N ALA A 36 6.24 -8.81 14.27
CA ALA A 36 6.12 -9.78 13.19
C ALA A 36 6.17 -9.10 11.82
N GLU A 37 5.39 -8.03 11.61
CA GLU A 37 5.45 -7.22 10.37
C GLU A 37 6.83 -6.63 10.17
N GLN A 38 7.44 -6.09 11.23
CA GLN A 38 8.80 -5.55 11.13
C GLN A 38 9.78 -6.64 10.67
N ALA A 39 9.75 -7.82 11.28
CA ALA A 39 10.65 -8.92 10.90
C ALA A 39 10.42 -9.38 9.46
N GLU A 40 9.16 -9.46 9.03
CA GLU A 40 8.77 -9.89 7.68
C GLU A 40 9.24 -8.90 6.60
N PHE A 41 9.02 -7.61 6.80
CA PHE A 41 9.25 -6.59 5.76
C PHE A 41 10.63 -5.92 5.84
N TYR A 42 11.39 -6.12 6.92
CA TYR A 42 12.66 -5.40 7.14
C TYR A 42 13.65 -5.59 5.99
N SER A 43 13.87 -6.81 5.53
CA SER A 43 14.83 -7.11 4.45
C SER A 43 14.41 -6.43 3.16
N VAL A 44 13.14 -6.55 2.77
CA VAL A 44 12.57 -5.95 1.55
C VAL A 44 12.72 -4.43 1.56
N ILE A 45 12.36 -3.79 2.68
CA ILE A 45 12.44 -2.34 2.84
C ILE A 45 13.91 -1.90 2.83
N ALA A 46 14.78 -2.53 3.63
CA ALA A 46 16.19 -2.18 3.70
C ALA A 46 16.89 -2.29 2.33
N THR A 47 16.61 -3.36 1.57
CA THR A 47 17.12 -3.53 0.20
C THR A 47 16.62 -2.42 -0.72
N LYS A 48 15.34 -2.02 -0.62
CA LYS A 48 14.79 -0.97 -1.47
C LYS A 48 15.36 0.42 -1.16
N PHE A 49 15.58 0.73 0.12
CA PHE A 49 16.28 1.96 0.53
C PHE A 49 17.70 2.00 -0.04
N ARG A 50 18.46 0.91 0.09
CA ARG A 50 19.81 0.79 -0.46
C ARG A 50 19.83 0.97 -1.98
N LYS A 51 18.91 0.31 -2.70
CA LYS A 51 18.77 0.46 -4.17
C LYS A 51 18.41 1.88 -4.60
N SER A 52 17.73 2.65 -3.74
CA SER A 52 17.35 4.04 -4.01
C SER A 52 18.44 5.05 -3.63
N GLY A 53 19.65 4.59 -3.29
CA GLY A 53 20.75 5.44 -2.84
C GLY A 53 20.58 6.03 -1.42
N ILE A 54 19.53 5.61 -0.70
CA ILE A 54 19.24 6.11 0.65
C ILE A 54 20.06 5.26 1.63
N ASN A 55 21.20 5.82 2.05
CA ASN A 55 22.07 5.14 3.00
C ASN A 55 21.45 5.19 4.41
N LEU A 56 21.12 4.01 4.95
CA LEU A 56 20.64 3.86 6.32
C LEU A 56 21.79 3.91 7.36
N TYR A 57 23.06 4.11 6.93
CA TYR A 57 24.26 4.28 7.75
C TYR A 57 24.41 3.26 8.89
N GLY A 58 24.08 1.99 8.63
CA GLY A 58 24.17 0.91 9.62
C GLY A 58 23.26 1.07 10.85
N ARG A 59 22.45 2.15 10.91
CA ARG A 59 21.53 2.45 12.01
C ARG A 59 20.11 2.06 11.62
N ARG A 60 19.37 1.54 12.60
CA ARG A 60 18.05 0.92 12.41
C ARG A 60 17.00 1.97 12.00
N LEU A 61 16.19 1.64 11.00
CA LEU A 61 14.93 2.37 10.72
C LEU A 61 13.96 2.11 11.87
N VAL A 62 13.41 3.20 12.44
CA VAL A 62 12.36 3.11 13.45
C VAL A 62 11.02 3.08 12.74
N TYR A 63 10.28 1.99 12.89
CA TYR A 63 8.94 1.84 12.34
C TYR A 63 7.95 2.59 13.24
N ILE A 64 7.21 3.56 12.68
CA ILE A 64 6.26 4.38 13.44
C ILE A 64 4.87 3.77 13.31
N GLU A 65 4.37 3.69 12.08
CA GLU A 65 3.01 3.25 11.81
C GLU A 65 2.93 2.52 10.47
N VAL A 66 1.90 1.69 10.35
CA VAL A 66 1.52 0.99 9.13
C VAL A 66 0.04 1.18 8.88
N ALA A 67 -0.30 1.41 7.61
CA ALA A 67 -1.66 1.34 7.11
C ALA A 67 -1.75 0.27 6.02
N THR A 68 -2.82 -0.50 5.99
CA THR A 68 -2.98 -1.60 5.04
C THR A 68 -4.14 -1.36 4.08
N ARG A 69 -4.00 -1.84 2.84
CA ARG A 69 -5.06 -1.83 1.83
C ARG A 69 -5.09 -3.19 1.15
N PHE A 70 -6.26 -3.82 1.10
CA PHE A 70 -6.46 -5.10 0.40
C PHE A 70 -6.88 -4.86 -1.04
N TYR A 71 -6.10 -5.38 -1.99
CA TYR A 71 -6.40 -5.34 -3.42
C TYR A 71 -5.56 -6.37 -4.15
N MET A 72 -6.15 -7.53 -4.51
CA MET A 72 -5.44 -8.65 -5.16
C MET A 72 -4.14 -9.04 -4.44
N GLY A 73 -4.15 -8.97 -3.11
CA GLY A 73 -2.99 -8.96 -2.23
C GLY A 73 -3.15 -7.88 -1.16
N THR A 74 -2.05 -7.51 -0.50
CA THR A 74 -2.06 -6.51 0.57
C THR A 74 -0.97 -5.48 0.35
N TYR A 75 -1.35 -4.21 0.29
CA TYR A 75 -0.45 -3.08 0.28
C TYR A 75 -0.25 -2.57 1.70
N TYR A 76 1.00 -2.55 2.15
CA TYR A 76 1.41 -2.00 3.43
C TYR A 76 2.11 -0.68 3.20
N ARG A 77 1.56 0.41 3.74
CA ARG A 77 2.21 1.72 3.77
C ARG A 77 2.86 1.90 5.13
N PHE A 78 4.19 1.84 5.17
CA PHE A 78 4.97 2.05 6.40
C PHE A 78 5.44 3.50 6.47
N LYS A 79 5.23 4.14 7.62
CA LYS A 79 5.95 5.35 8.02
C LYS A 79 7.12 4.94 8.90
N MET A 80 8.30 5.45 8.59
CA MET A 80 9.51 5.17 9.35
C MET A 80 10.29 6.44 9.59
N MET A 81 11.05 6.46 10.67
CA MET A 81 11.98 7.53 11.01
C MET A 81 13.40 6.99 10.96
N SER A 82 14.29 7.74 10.31
CA SER A 82 15.73 7.50 10.39
C SER A 82 16.33 8.17 11.63
N TRP A 83 17.52 7.75 12.03
CA TRP A 83 18.26 8.34 13.15
C TRP A 83 18.52 9.86 13.02
N ARG A 84 18.51 10.41 11.79
CA ARG A 84 18.61 11.86 11.53
C ARG A 84 17.26 12.58 11.65
N ARG A 85 16.27 11.97 12.30
CA ARG A 85 14.88 12.46 12.40
C ARG A 85 14.23 12.74 11.04
N ARG A 86 14.67 12.07 9.97
CA ARG A 86 14.00 12.16 8.66
C ARG A 86 12.94 11.08 8.58
N CYS A 87 11.71 11.49 8.28
CA CYS A 87 10.62 10.55 8.08
C CYS A 87 10.51 10.12 6.62
N TRP A 88 10.12 8.87 6.42
CA TRP A 88 9.96 8.24 5.12
C TRP A 88 8.67 7.45 5.09
N TYR A 89 8.01 7.49 3.93
CA TYR A 89 6.99 6.51 3.58
C TYR A 89 7.55 5.51 2.58
N ILE A 90 7.20 4.24 2.75
CA ILE A 90 7.37 3.23 1.71
C ILE A 90 6.09 2.40 1.61
N VAL A 91 5.73 2.04 0.38
CA VAL A 91 4.64 1.10 0.12
C VAL A 91 5.24 -0.23 -0.29
N VAL A 92 4.84 -1.30 0.40
CA VAL A 92 5.21 -2.68 0.11
C VAL A 92 3.96 -3.46 -0.25
N PHE A 93 3.95 -4.05 -1.44
CA PHE A 93 2.94 -5.01 -1.86
C PHE A 93 3.37 -6.42 -1.44
N LYS A 94 2.45 -7.15 -0.84
CA LYS A 94 2.54 -8.58 -0.55
C LYS A 94 1.46 -9.30 -1.36
N SER A 95 1.85 -10.25 -2.20
CA SER A 95 0.91 -11.08 -2.94
C SER A 95 0.01 -11.90 -2.00
N LEU A 96 -1.11 -12.40 -2.53
CA LEU A 96 -1.96 -13.36 -1.82
C LEU A 96 -1.13 -14.55 -1.28
N PRO A 97 -1.57 -15.18 -0.17
CA PRO A 97 -0.84 -16.28 0.45
C PRO A 97 -0.63 -17.41 -0.56
N ARG A 98 0.64 -17.63 -0.89
CA ARG A 98 1.20 -18.78 -1.61
C ARG A 98 2.38 -19.27 -0.77
N PRO A 99 2.87 -20.52 -0.95
CA PRO A 99 4.00 -21.04 -0.18
C PRO A 99 5.24 -20.12 -0.16
N ARG A 100 5.39 -19.24 -1.16
CA ARG A 100 6.30 -18.10 -1.11
C ARG A 100 5.57 -16.83 -1.58
N PRO A 101 5.24 -15.89 -0.68
CA PRO A 101 4.67 -14.62 -1.08
C PRO A 101 5.71 -13.79 -1.86
N VAL A 102 5.24 -13.12 -2.91
CA VAL A 102 6.05 -12.17 -3.68
C VAL A 102 5.92 -10.80 -3.01
N TYR A 103 7.05 -10.16 -2.77
CA TYR A 103 7.12 -8.82 -2.21
C TYR A 103 7.59 -7.82 -3.26
N THR A 104 6.95 -6.66 -3.33
CA THR A 104 7.39 -5.56 -4.20
C THR A 104 7.32 -4.26 -3.43
N ALA A 105 8.47 -3.59 -3.27
CA ALA A 105 8.55 -2.31 -2.60
C ALA A 105 8.68 -1.16 -3.61
N GLN A 106 7.87 -0.13 -3.42
CA GLN A 106 7.95 1.13 -4.15
C GLN A 106 9.13 1.96 -3.67
N THR A 107 9.50 3.00 -4.43
CA THR A 107 10.57 3.92 -4.04
C THR A 107 10.19 4.65 -2.75
N PRO A 108 11.08 4.72 -1.74
CA PRO A 108 10.79 5.47 -0.52
C PRO A 108 10.63 6.96 -0.80
N VAL A 109 9.65 7.58 -0.15
CA VAL A 109 9.34 9.02 -0.30
C VAL A 109 9.64 9.73 1.02
N SER A 110 10.41 10.81 0.96
CA SER A 110 10.70 11.65 2.13
C SER A 110 9.44 12.40 2.53
N THR A 111 9.15 12.44 3.82
CA THR A 111 7.99 13.15 4.38
C THR A 111 8.39 13.95 5.61
N LYS A 112 7.55 14.91 5.97
CA LYS A 112 7.62 15.51 7.30
C LYS A 112 7.26 14.47 8.36
N CYS A 113 8.02 14.50 9.45
CA CYS A 113 7.55 14.04 10.74
C CYS A 113 6.62 15.14 11.27
#